data_AF-A0A0G0VIE9-F1
#
_entry.id   AF-A0A0G0VIE9-F1
#
_cell.length_a   1.000
_cell.length_b   1.000
_cell.length_c   1.000
_cell.angle_alpha   90.00
_cell.angle_beta   90.00
_cell.angle_gamma   90.00
#
_symmetry.space_group_name_H-M   'P 1'
#
loop_
_entity.id
_entity.type
_entity.pdbx_description
1 polymer ?
#
loop_
_entity_poly.entity_id
_entity_poly.type
_entity_poly.pdbx_seq_one_letter_code
_entity_poly.pdbx_strand_id
1 'polypeptide(L)'
;MGVMEALTLFPEQIKTTWTQAQSANIPQIPCKKVVVTGMGGSSNAAKLIQGLFEEDLKIPFAVHNDYGLPAWVDTETLVIANSYSGNTEETLSGIEIAKKLGANILGIATGGKIGEMVTSGEIHGVIISPGASNPPNFPKTGLGVSLGGLLGALNKAGILSISEEVLLASLKELSDIRDSWDAAEMGKWLHGGLPVLFGGRPFIGALNAGRNAMCEISRNYTQFYDFPEVNHVLIEATQMPELVKNNRYL
;
A
#
# COMPACT_ATOMS: atom_id res chain seq x y z
N MET A 1 -20.28 -7.65 -9.67
CA MET A 1 -21.08 -7.24 -8.49
C MET A 1 -20.36 -7.72 -7.24
N GLY A 2 -20.26 -6.90 -6.18
CA GLY A 2 -19.49 -7.21 -4.96
C GLY A 2 -18.40 -6.18 -4.58
N VAL A 3 -18.19 -5.14 -5.38
CA VAL A 3 -17.15 -4.11 -5.11
C VAL A 3 -17.48 -3.31 -3.84
N MET A 4 -18.73 -2.84 -3.70
CA MET A 4 -19.16 -2.08 -2.53
C MET A 4 -19.00 -2.91 -1.25
N GLU A 5 -19.43 -4.17 -1.29
CA GLU A 5 -19.26 -5.11 -0.18
C GLU A 5 -17.78 -5.32 0.18
N ALA A 6 -16.92 -5.58 -0.81
CA ALA A 6 -15.48 -5.70 -0.57
C ALA A 6 -14.86 -4.44 0.05
N LEU A 7 -15.32 -3.26 -0.37
CA LEU A 7 -14.87 -2.00 0.22
C LEU A 7 -15.36 -1.86 1.67
N THR A 8 -16.58 -2.28 2.00
CA THR A 8 -17.09 -2.31 3.38
C THR A 8 -16.29 -3.26 4.26
N LEU A 9 -15.88 -4.42 3.71
CA LEU A 9 -15.11 -5.45 4.41
C LEU A 9 -13.61 -5.13 4.56
N PHE A 10 -13.20 -3.87 4.36
CA PHE A 10 -11.80 -3.48 4.44
C PHE A 10 -11.14 -3.81 5.81
N PRO A 11 -11.78 -3.57 6.97
CA PRO A 11 -11.24 -4.01 8.27
C PRO A 11 -11.06 -5.53 8.36
N GLU A 12 -12.03 -6.29 7.85
CA GLU A 12 -12.03 -7.75 7.83
C GLU A 12 -10.90 -8.28 6.94
N GLN A 13 -10.66 -7.67 5.78
CA GLN A 13 -9.54 -8.02 4.91
C GLN A 13 -8.20 -7.89 5.65
N ILE A 14 -8.00 -6.80 6.39
CA ILE A 14 -6.78 -6.57 7.17
C ILE A 14 -6.66 -7.64 8.25
N LYS A 15 -7.72 -7.84 9.05
CA LYS A 15 -7.72 -8.83 10.13
C LYS A 15 -7.40 -10.23 9.62
N THR A 16 -8.08 -10.68 8.57
CA THR A 16 -7.90 -12.03 7.99
C THR A 16 -6.45 -12.26 7.55
N THR A 17 -5.88 -11.33 6.80
CA THR A 17 -4.53 -11.50 6.24
C THR A 17 -3.42 -11.23 7.25
N TRP A 18 -3.65 -10.35 8.22
CA TRP A 18 -2.79 -10.19 9.39
C TRP A 18 -2.65 -11.51 10.15
N THR A 19 -3.77 -12.16 10.50
CA THR A 19 -3.75 -13.42 11.24
C THR A 19 -3.02 -14.53 10.47
N GLN A 20 -3.23 -14.61 9.16
CA GLN A 20 -2.52 -15.55 8.29
C GLN A 20 -1.01 -15.29 8.31
N ALA A 21 -0.58 -14.03 8.18
CA ALA A 21 0.82 -13.66 8.24
C ALA A 21 1.45 -13.90 9.63
N GLN A 22 0.74 -13.62 10.73
CA GLN A 22 1.21 -13.92 12.08
C GLN A 22 1.42 -15.41 12.35
N SER A 23 0.59 -16.25 11.72
CA SER A 23 0.65 -17.71 11.81
C SER A 23 1.65 -18.34 10.84
N ALA A 24 2.19 -17.58 9.88
CA ALA A 24 3.16 -18.06 8.92
C ALA A 24 4.53 -18.30 9.57
N ASN A 25 5.30 -19.23 9.00
CA ASN A 25 6.68 -19.51 9.39
C ASN A 25 7.65 -18.48 8.78
N ILE A 26 7.50 -17.22 9.21
CA ILE A 26 8.40 -16.12 8.85
C ILE A 26 9.40 -15.95 9.99
N PRO A 27 10.72 -16.11 9.75
CA PRO A 27 11.73 -15.85 10.77
C PRO A 27 11.87 -14.34 11.00
N GLN A 28 12.49 -13.97 12.12
CA GLN A 28 13.04 -12.62 12.26
C GLN A 28 14.19 -12.45 11.25
N ILE A 29 14.20 -11.34 10.51
CA ILE A 29 15.18 -11.08 9.45
C ILE A 29 15.96 -9.81 9.80
N PRO A 30 17.16 -9.94 10.40
CA PRO A 30 18.02 -8.80 10.62
C PRO A 30 18.39 -8.13 9.29
N CYS A 31 18.09 -6.84 9.16
CA CYS A 31 18.45 -6.05 8.00
C CYS A 31 18.72 -4.60 8.39
N LYS A 32 19.45 -3.87 7.54
CA LYS A 32 19.72 -2.44 7.74
C LYS A 32 18.81 -1.54 6.93
N LYS A 33 18.11 -2.08 5.93
CA LYS A 33 17.25 -1.36 4.98
C LYS A 33 16.13 -2.27 4.51
N VAL A 34 14.98 -1.71 4.21
CA VAL A 34 13.84 -2.40 3.60
C VAL A 34 13.47 -1.74 2.28
N VAL A 35 13.24 -2.55 1.26
CA VAL A 35 12.58 -2.11 0.03
C VAL A 35 11.36 -2.98 -0.22
N VAL A 36 10.20 -2.37 -0.39
CA VAL A 36 8.99 -3.07 -0.80
C VAL A 36 8.77 -2.85 -2.28
N THR A 37 8.84 -3.91 -3.07
CA THR A 37 8.48 -3.90 -4.49
C THR A 37 7.05 -4.38 -4.68
N GLY A 38 6.29 -3.65 -5.49
CA GLY A 38 4.86 -3.88 -5.70
C GLY A 38 4.26 -2.80 -6.59
N MET A 39 3.08 -3.08 -7.15
CA MET A 39 2.35 -2.14 -8.02
C MET A 39 0.94 -1.88 -7.50
N GLY A 40 0.38 -0.71 -7.86
CA GLY A 40 -0.99 -0.34 -7.53
C GLY A 40 -1.32 -0.54 -6.05
N GLY A 41 -2.43 -1.25 -5.77
CA GLY A 41 -2.88 -1.56 -4.41
C GLY A 41 -1.80 -2.19 -3.51
N SER A 42 -0.93 -3.05 -4.03
CA SER A 42 0.14 -3.66 -3.25
C SER A 42 1.21 -2.66 -2.81
N SER A 43 1.53 -1.68 -3.66
CA SER A 43 2.42 -0.60 -3.24
C SER A 43 1.76 0.42 -2.32
N ASN A 44 0.44 0.63 -2.47
CA ASN A 44 -0.31 1.56 -1.63
C ASN A 44 -0.36 1.06 -0.18
N ALA A 45 -0.44 -0.26 0.04
CA ALA A 45 -0.27 -0.84 1.37
C ALA A 45 1.09 -0.47 1.99
N ALA A 46 2.18 -0.56 1.23
CA ALA A 46 3.51 -0.19 1.72
C ALA A 46 3.65 1.32 1.99
N LYS A 47 3.04 2.18 1.15
CA LYS A 47 3.02 3.63 1.34
C LYS A 47 2.22 4.04 2.59
N LEU A 48 1.11 3.35 2.87
CA LEU A 48 0.36 3.51 4.11
C LEU A 48 1.24 3.21 5.31
N ILE A 49 1.92 2.04 5.31
CA ILE A 49 2.82 1.64 6.39
C ILE A 49 3.97 2.63 6.57
N GLN A 50 4.57 3.09 5.47
CA GLN A 50 5.66 4.07 5.51
C GLN A 50 5.25 5.35 6.24
N GLY A 51 4.03 5.85 6.00
CA GLY A 51 3.50 7.03 6.72
C GLY A 51 3.08 6.72 8.15
N LEU A 52 2.37 5.61 8.37
CA LEU A 52 1.87 5.19 9.70
C LEU A 52 2.99 5.00 10.71
N PHE A 53 4.12 4.46 10.27
CA PHE A 53 5.26 4.10 11.12
C PHE A 53 6.49 4.97 10.85
N GLU A 54 6.34 6.16 10.27
CA GLU A 54 7.46 7.04 9.92
C GLU A 54 8.38 7.32 11.12
N GLU A 55 7.81 7.50 12.32
CA GLU A 55 8.56 7.74 13.56
C GLU A 55 9.10 6.44 14.23
N ASP A 56 8.49 5.30 13.91
CA ASP A 56 8.80 3.99 14.50
C ASP A 56 9.84 3.22 13.71
N LEU A 57 9.88 3.38 12.39
CA LEU A 57 10.83 2.71 11.49
C LEU A 57 12.27 3.18 11.78
N LYS A 58 13.07 2.28 12.38
CA LYS A 58 14.46 2.58 12.76
C LYS A 58 15.48 2.37 11.64
N ILE A 59 15.03 1.85 10.50
CA ILE A 59 15.84 1.62 9.31
C ILE A 59 15.15 2.22 8.08
N PRO A 60 15.90 2.61 7.03
CA PRO A 60 15.30 3.11 5.80
C PRO A 60 14.28 2.14 5.23
N PHE A 61 13.09 2.65 4.94
CA PHE A 61 11.99 1.92 4.34
C PHE A 61 11.58 2.61 3.04
N ALA A 62 11.77 1.94 1.91
CA ALA A 62 11.47 2.47 0.58
C ALA A 62 10.38 1.65 -0.10
N VAL A 63 9.51 2.33 -0.87
CA VAL A 63 8.57 1.68 -1.77
C VAL A 63 9.08 1.83 -3.20
N HIS A 64 9.27 0.72 -3.90
CA HIS A 64 9.73 0.68 -5.29
C HIS A 64 8.59 0.24 -6.20
N ASN A 65 8.18 1.15 -7.08
CA ASN A 65 7.02 1.02 -7.97
C ASN A 65 7.46 0.89 -9.43
N ASP A 66 8.48 0.10 -9.70
CA ASP A 66 9.07 -0.04 -11.02
C ASP A 66 9.74 -1.41 -11.17
N TYR A 67 10.23 -1.69 -12.37
CA TYR A 67 11.09 -2.82 -12.67
C TYR A 67 12.43 -2.73 -11.93
N GLY A 68 13.05 -3.89 -11.72
CA GLY A 68 14.32 -4.05 -11.02
C GLY A 68 14.26 -3.62 -9.57
N LEU A 69 15.37 -3.07 -9.08
CA LEU A 69 15.49 -2.53 -7.73
C LEU A 69 16.40 -1.28 -7.74
N PRO A 70 16.27 -0.39 -6.74
CA PRO A 70 17.20 0.72 -6.57
C PRO A 70 18.66 0.24 -6.45
N ALA A 71 19.60 1.03 -6.98
CA ALA A 71 21.02 0.67 -7.03
C ALA A 71 21.69 0.49 -5.65
N TRP A 72 21.08 0.98 -4.58
CA TRP A 72 21.59 0.85 -3.20
C TRP A 72 21.20 -0.47 -2.51
N VAL A 73 20.38 -1.31 -3.16
CA VAL A 73 20.03 -2.63 -2.63
C VAL A 73 21.27 -3.52 -2.62
N ASP A 74 21.45 -4.22 -1.50
CA ASP A 74 22.58 -5.10 -1.23
C ASP A 74 22.19 -6.25 -0.29
N THR A 75 23.17 -7.05 0.15
CA THR A 75 22.99 -8.19 1.05
C THR A 75 22.45 -7.80 2.44
N GLU A 76 22.55 -6.54 2.85
CA GLU A 76 22.03 -6.03 4.11
C GLU A 76 20.58 -5.50 3.99
N THR A 77 19.99 -5.66 2.80
CA THR A 77 18.63 -5.19 2.48
C THR A 77 17.63 -6.34 2.55
N LEU A 78 16.48 -6.10 3.18
CA LEU A 78 15.30 -6.94 3.05
C LEU A 78 14.44 -6.46 1.88
N VAL A 79 14.32 -7.28 0.85
CA VAL A 79 13.45 -7.06 -0.30
C VAL A 79 12.12 -7.75 -0.06
N ILE A 80 11.06 -6.97 0.04
CA ILE A 80 9.70 -7.47 0.23
C ILE A 80 8.97 -7.43 -1.10
N ALA A 81 8.62 -8.60 -1.61
CA ALA A 81 7.84 -8.74 -2.83
C ALA A 81 6.35 -8.87 -2.47
N ASN A 82 5.63 -7.75 -2.55
CA ASN A 82 4.21 -7.70 -2.22
C ASN A 82 3.40 -7.60 -3.52
N SER A 83 2.67 -8.66 -3.86
CA SER A 83 1.82 -8.70 -5.04
C SER A 83 0.61 -9.58 -4.79
N TYR A 84 -0.59 -9.02 -4.90
CA TYR A 84 -1.83 -9.78 -4.73
C TYR A 84 -1.85 -11.01 -5.66
N SER A 85 -1.57 -10.84 -6.97
CA SER A 85 -1.60 -11.94 -7.94
C SER A 85 -0.40 -12.89 -7.85
N GLY A 86 0.69 -12.45 -7.22
CA GLY A 86 1.98 -13.13 -7.22
C GLY A 86 2.66 -13.23 -8.58
N ASN A 87 2.15 -12.53 -9.60
CA ASN A 87 2.61 -12.60 -10.99
C ASN A 87 2.97 -11.23 -11.60
N THR A 88 2.91 -10.16 -10.81
CA THR A 88 3.29 -8.80 -11.27
C THR A 88 4.73 -8.80 -11.77
N GLU A 89 4.93 -8.41 -13.04
CA GLU A 89 6.22 -8.52 -13.73
C GLU A 89 7.29 -7.64 -13.07
N GLU A 90 6.92 -6.42 -12.70
CA GLU A 90 7.77 -5.45 -12.00
C GLU A 90 8.26 -6.03 -10.68
N THR A 91 7.36 -6.60 -9.89
CA THR A 91 7.67 -7.25 -8.61
C THR A 91 8.58 -8.46 -8.79
N LEU A 92 8.32 -9.31 -9.78
CA LEU A 92 9.15 -10.47 -10.10
C LEU A 92 10.55 -10.06 -10.56
N SER A 93 10.65 -9.00 -11.37
CA SER A 93 11.95 -8.47 -11.79
C SER A 93 12.78 -7.99 -10.59
N GLY A 94 12.12 -7.44 -9.56
CA GLY A 94 12.77 -7.09 -8.30
C GLY A 94 13.30 -8.32 -7.55
N ILE A 95 12.52 -9.41 -7.48
CA ILE A 95 12.97 -10.69 -6.90
C ILE A 95 14.23 -11.19 -7.61
N GLU A 96 14.24 -11.17 -8.94
CA GLU A 96 15.39 -11.67 -9.71
C GLU A 96 16.67 -10.86 -9.46
N ILE A 97 16.56 -9.54 -9.30
CA ILE A 97 17.70 -8.70 -8.89
C ILE A 97 18.12 -9.00 -7.45
N ALA A 98 17.16 -9.15 -6.53
CA ALA A 98 17.45 -9.48 -5.12
C ALA A 98 18.21 -10.80 -4.99
N LYS A 99 17.81 -11.85 -5.73
CA LYS A 99 18.51 -13.14 -5.77
C LYS A 99 19.95 -12.99 -6.26
N LYS A 100 20.16 -12.24 -7.35
CA LYS A 100 21.51 -11.98 -7.91
C LYS A 100 22.40 -11.24 -6.94
N LEU A 101 21.85 -10.33 -6.15
CA LEU A 101 22.57 -9.55 -5.15
C LEU A 101 22.77 -10.30 -3.82
N GLY A 102 22.11 -11.45 -3.62
CA GLY A 102 22.12 -12.17 -2.35
C GLY A 102 21.38 -11.42 -1.22
N ALA A 103 20.41 -10.58 -1.56
CA ALA A 103 19.57 -9.89 -0.59
C ALA A 103 18.56 -10.86 0.04
N ASN A 104 18.09 -10.55 1.25
CA ASN A 104 17.01 -11.32 1.87
C ASN A 104 15.70 -11.01 1.16
N ILE A 105 14.86 -12.04 0.93
CA ILE A 105 13.60 -11.90 0.20
C ILE A 105 12.44 -12.41 1.06
N LEU A 106 11.39 -11.59 1.14
CA LEU A 106 10.12 -11.93 1.79
C LEU A 106 8.96 -11.74 0.82
N GLY A 107 8.29 -12.83 0.44
CA GLY A 107 7.16 -12.83 -0.49
C GLY A 107 5.80 -12.79 0.21
N ILE A 108 4.89 -11.94 -0.27
CA ILE A 108 3.50 -11.86 0.18
C ILE A 108 2.61 -11.87 -1.05
N ALA A 109 1.83 -12.94 -1.23
CA ALA A 109 0.96 -13.11 -2.40
C ALA A 109 -0.22 -14.04 -2.10
N THR A 110 -1.25 -14.02 -2.95
CA THR A 110 -2.33 -15.02 -2.87
C THR A 110 -2.02 -16.31 -3.64
N GLY A 111 -0.86 -16.39 -4.29
CA GLY A 111 -0.47 -17.51 -5.15
C GLY A 111 0.53 -17.04 -6.20
N GLY A 112 0.42 -17.58 -7.42
CA GLY A 112 1.29 -17.23 -8.55
C GLY A 112 2.76 -17.63 -8.32
N LYS A 113 3.65 -17.08 -9.14
CA LYS A 113 5.10 -17.37 -9.06
C LYS A 113 5.69 -17.04 -7.70
N ILE A 114 5.31 -15.92 -7.08
CA ILE A 114 5.74 -15.60 -5.71
C ILE A 114 5.27 -16.67 -4.74
N GLY A 115 4.02 -17.11 -4.85
CA GLY A 115 3.49 -18.15 -3.97
C GLY A 115 4.16 -19.51 -4.17
N GLU A 116 4.51 -19.86 -5.40
CA GLU A 116 5.30 -21.06 -5.71
C GLU A 116 6.68 -21.02 -5.03
N MET A 117 7.39 -19.88 -5.11
CA MET A 117 8.69 -19.68 -4.45
C MET A 117 8.59 -19.75 -2.92
N VAL A 118 7.51 -19.23 -2.33
CA VAL A 118 7.26 -19.34 -0.88
C VAL A 118 6.98 -20.78 -0.48
N THR A 119 6.16 -21.50 -1.26
CA THR A 119 5.76 -22.89 -0.97
C THR A 119 6.92 -23.87 -1.13
N SER A 120 7.80 -23.63 -2.11
CA SER A 120 9.01 -24.45 -2.32
C SER A 120 10.11 -24.19 -1.28
N GLY A 121 10.00 -23.09 -0.50
CA GLY A 121 11.03 -22.65 0.43
C GLY A 121 12.21 -21.92 -0.24
N GLU A 122 12.06 -21.51 -1.51
CA GLU A 122 13.06 -20.71 -2.22
C GLU A 122 13.21 -19.31 -1.61
N ILE A 123 12.11 -18.73 -1.14
CA ILE A 123 12.10 -17.46 -0.39
C ILE A 123 11.24 -17.59 0.87
N HIS A 124 11.51 -16.76 1.88
CA HIS A 124 10.59 -16.64 3.01
C HIS A 124 9.30 -15.95 2.58
N GLY A 125 8.19 -16.19 3.27
CA GLY A 125 6.96 -15.47 2.96
C GLY A 125 5.70 -16.09 3.53
N VAL A 126 4.58 -15.59 3.03
CA VAL A 126 3.25 -16.07 3.37
C VAL A 126 2.35 -16.07 2.13
N ILE A 127 1.59 -17.15 1.98
CA ILE A 127 0.45 -17.21 1.08
C ILE A 127 -0.77 -16.69 1.84
N ILE A 128 -1.30 -15.56 1.40
CA ILE A 128 -2.49 -14.94 1.99
C ILE A 128 -3.74 -15.25 1.16
N SER A 129 -4.89 -15.36 1.80
CA SER A 129 -6.17 -15.53 1.12
C SER A 129 -7.16 -14.51 1.66
N PRO A 130 -7.86 -13.76 0.79
CA PRO A 130 -8.93 -12.88 1.24
C PRO A 130 -10.12 -13.65 1.85
N GLY A 131 -10.28 -14.94 1.55
CA GLY A 131 -11.48 -15.68 1.89
C GLY A 131 -12.74 -14.94 1.42
N ALA A 132 -13.73 -14.81 2.30
CA ALA A 132 -14.96 -14.07 2.01
C ALA A 132 -14.83 -12.53 2.10
N SER A 133 -13.70 -12.00 2.58
CA SER A 133 -13.52 -10.55 2.82
C SER A 133 -13.28 -9.73 1.54
N ASN A 134 -13.01 -10.39 0.41
CA ASN A 134 -12.93 -9.74 -0.91
C ASN A 134 -13.75 -10.54 -1.94
N PRO A 135 -15.09 -10.53 -1.86
CA PRO A 135 -15.97 -11.37 -2.70
C PRO A 135 -15.68 -11.33 -4.21
N PRO A 136 -15.31 -10.18 -4.81
CA PRO A 136 -14.96 -10.13 -6.23
C PRO A 136 -13.71 -10.95 -6.57
N ASN A 137 -12.80 -11.20 -5.61
CA ASN A 137 -11.45 -11.71 -5.82
C ASN A 137 -10.61 -10.86 -6.79
N PHE A 138 -10.89 -9.55 -6.85
CA PHE A 138 -10.11 -8.61 -7.67
C PHE A 138 -9.05 -7.89 -6.83
N PRO A 139 -7.81 -7.72 -7.34
CA PRO A 139 -6.76 -6.99 -6.63
C PRO A 139 -7.12 -5.53 -6.28
N LYS A 140 -7.87 -4.85 -7.16
CA LYS A 140 -8.25 -3.44 -6.97
C LYS A 140 -9.11 -3.18 -5.73
N THR A 141 -9.82 -4.19 -5.23
CA THR A 141 -10.61 -4.12 -3.97
C THR A 141 -9.88 -4.76 -2.79
N GLY A 142 -8.66 -5.26 -3.00
CA GLY A 142 -7.87 -6.00 -2.03
C GLY A 142 -6.76 -5.17 -1.36
N LEU A 143 -6.94 -3.85 -1.20
CA LEU A 143 -5.97 -3.02 -0.47
C LEU A 143 -5.83 -3.51 0.97
N GLY A 144 -6.94 -3.86 1.64
CA GLY A 144 -6.91 -4.36 3.02
C GLY A 144 -6.22 -5.71 3.12
N VAL A 145 -6.38 -6.57 2.10
CA VAL A 145 -5.73 -7.88 1.98
C VAL A 145 -4.20 -7.69 1.93
N SER A 146 -3.75 -6.74 1.11
CA SER A 146 -2.31 -6.45 1.00
C SER A 146 -1.76 -5.76 2.25
N LEU A 147 -2.52 -4.84 2.85
CA LEU A 147 -2.12 -4.11 4.05
C LEU A 147 -2.00 -5.05 5.26
N GLY A 148 -2.99 -5.89 5.53
CA GLY A 148 -2.95 -6.84 6.66
C GLY A 148 -1.84 -7.88 6.51
N GLY A 149 -1.71 -8.47 5.32
CA GLY A 149 -0.63 -9.42 5.02
C GLY A 149 0.76 -8.79 5.20
N LEU A 150 0.96 -7.57 4.69
CA LEU A 150 2.24 -6.86 4.80
C LEU A 150 2.55 -6.43 6.24
N LEU A 151 1.58 -5.86 6.96
CA LEU A 151 1.72 -5.53 8.38
C LEU A 151 2.12 -6.77 9.19
N GLY A 152 1.42 -7.88 8.99
CA GLY A 152 1.67 -9.11 9.74
C GLY A 152 3.04 -9.70 9.42
N ALA A 153 3.42 -9.71 8.15
CA ALA A 153 4.72 -10.21 7.71
C ALA A 153 5.86 -9.35 8.24
N LEU A 154 5.74 -8.02 8.21
CA LEU A 154 6.74 -7.09 8.78
C LEU A 154 6.88 -7.25 10.29
N ASN A 155 5.77 -7.43 11.01
CA ASN A 155 5.78 -7.69 12.44
C ASN A 155 6.47 -9.03 12.77
N LYS A 156 6.18 -10.09 12.01
CA LYS A 156 6.85 -11.41 12.16
C LYS A 156 8.31 -11.40 11.76
N ALA A 157 8.70 -10.57 10.82
CA ALA A 157 10.08 -10.38 10.40
C ALA A 157 10.90 -9.52 11.38
N GLY A 158 10.26 -8.88 12.37
CA GLY A 158 10.94 -8.03 13.35
C GLY A 158 11.19 -6.60 12.90
N ILE A 159 10.53 -6.17 11.83
CA ILE A 159 10.68 -4.81 11.28
C ILE A 159 9.75 -3.83 11.98
N LEU A 160 8.55 -4.30 12.35
CA LEU A 160 7.55 -3.56 13.12
C LEU A 160 7.28 -4.28 14.43
N SER A 161 6.74 -3.54 15.41
CA SER A 161 6.28 -4.11 16.67
C SER A 161 4.86 -3.60 16.95
N ILE A 162 3.87 -4.39 16.53
CA ILE A 162 2.45 -4.07 16.66
C ILE A 162 1.82 -5.17 17.49
N SER A 163 1.19 -4.81 18.60
CA SER A 163 0.39 -5.75 19.39
C SER A 163 -0.94 -6.04 18.70
N GLU A 164 -1.44 -7.26 18.87
CA GLU A 164 -2.75 -7.63 18.34
C GLU A 164 -3.87 -6.76 18.92
N GLU A 165 -3.76 -6.39 20.20
CA GLU A 165 -4.70 -5.49 20.87
C GLU A 165 -4.80 -4.12 20.17
N VAL A 166 -3.65 -3.48 19.89
CA VAL A 166 -3.61 -2.17 19.21
C VAL A 166 -4.20 -2.27 17.81
N LEU A 167 -3.89 -3.34 17.07
CA LEU A 167 -4.46 -3.56 15.75
C LEU A 167 -5.99 -3.70 15.82
N LEU A 168 -6.51 -4.56 16.70
CA LEU A 168 -7.94 -4.81 16.83
C LEU A 168 -8.70 -3.55 17.29
N ALA A 169 -8.12 -2.77 18.21
CA ALA A 169 -8.69 -1.48 18.62
C ALA A 169 -8.77 -0.51 17.44
N SER A 170 -7.69 -0.39 16.65
CA SER A 170 -7.64 0.49 15.48
C SER A 170 -8.64 0.07 14.40
N LEU A 171 -8.80 -1.24 14.16
CA LEU A 171 -9.79 -1.75 13.22
C LEU A 171 -11.22 -1.48 13.68
N LYS A 172 -11.48 -1.56 14.99
CA LYS A 172 -12.78 -1.21 15.55
C LYS A 172 -13.08 0.28 15.34
N GLU A 173 -12.14 1.16 15.64
CA GLU A 173 -12.30 2.61 15.42
C GLU A 173 -12.57 2.93 13.94
N LEU A 174 -11.86 2.25 13.03
CA LEU A 174 -12.09 2.38 11.59
C LEU A 174 -13.51 1.96 11.18
N SER A 175 -14.04 0.88 11.76
CA SER A 175 -15.42 0.46 11.54
C SER A 175 -16.42 1.48 12.06
N ASP A 176 -16.20 2.01 13.28
CA ASP A 176 -17.07 3.03 13.88
C ASP A 176 -17.11 4.31 13.00
N ILE A 177 -15.96 4.75 12.48
CA ILE A 177 -15.88 5.89 11.54
C ILE A 177 -16.68 5.60 10.27
N ARG A 178 -16.52 4.40 9.69
CA ARG A 178 -17.25 4.00 8.47
C ARG A 178 -18.75 3.97 8.66
N ASP A 179 -19.23 3.45 9.77
CA ASP A 179 -20.65 3.37 10.07
C ASP A 179 -21.30 4.75 10.18
N SER A 180 -20.51 5.77 10.58
CA SER A 180 -20.95 7.16 10.65
C SER A 180 -20.83 7.94 9.32
N TRP A 181 -20.11 7.40 8.32
CA TRP A 181 -19.81 8.13 7.08
C TRP A 181 -20.83 7.82 5.98
N ASP A 182 -21.60 8.82 5.58
CA ASP A 182 -22.41 8.76 4.35
C ASP A 182 -21.54 8.89 3.08
N ALA A 183 -21.01 7.75 2.63
CA ALA A 183 -20.25 7.66 1.38
C ALA A 183 -21.10 7.97 0.14
N ALA A 184 -22.44 7.80 0.20
CA ALA A 184 -23.32 8.06 -0.93
C ALA A 184 -23.54 9.57 -1.11
N GLU A 185 -23.68 10.32 -0.02
CA GLU A 185 -23.70 11.79 -0.03
C GLU A 185 -22.41 12.36 -0.62
N MET A 186 -21.25 11.88 -0.15
CA MET A 186 -19.95 12.27 -0.70
C MET A 186 -19.87 11.97 -2.21
N GLY A 187 -20.33 10.80 -2.65
CA GLY A 187 -20.38 10.44 -4.06
C GLY A 187 -21.25 11.38 -4.90
N LYS A 188 -22.38 11.85 -4.37
CA LYS A 188 -23.23 12.86 -5.02
C LYS A 188 -22.55 14.22 -5.10
N TRP A 189 -21.87 14.63 -4.03
CA TRP A 189 -21.14 15.89 -3.99
C TRP A 189 -19.97 15.93 -5.01
N LEU A 190 -19.28 14.80 -5.19
CA LEU A 190 -18.19 14.67 -6.17
C LEU A 190 -18.69 14.54 -7.62
N HIS A 191 -19.98 14.30 -7.85
CA HIS A 191 -20.51 14.03 -9.18
C HIS A 191 -20.31 15.24 -10.12
N GLY A 192 -19.70 14.98 -11.29
CA GLY A 192 -19.40 16.01 -12.28
C GLY A 192 -18.16 16.86 -11.98
N GLY A 193 -17.48 16.63 -10.85
CA GLY A 193 -16.23 17.29 -10.49
C GLY A 193 -14.98 16.52 -10.89
N LEU A 194 -13.83 17.21 -10.82
CA LEU A 194 -12.49 16.61 -10.87
C LEU A 194 -11.85 16.73 -9.48
N PRO A 195 -11.87 15.66 -8.66
CA PRO A 195 -11.40 15.74 -7.29
C PRO A 195 -9.89 15.99 -7.23
N VAL A 196 -9.48 16.93 -6.39
CA VAL A 196 -8.07 17.19 -6.05
C VAL A 196 -7.91 17.08 -4.54
N LEU A 197 -7.12 16.10 -4.11
CA LEU A 197 -6.90 15.81 -2.70
C LEU A 197 -5.69 16.59 -2.17
N PHE A 198 -5.74 17.00 -0.91
CA PHE A 198 -4.65 17.70 -0.24
C PHE A 198 -4.36 17.06 1.11
N GLY A 199 -3.09 16.99 1.50
CA GLY A 199 -2.71 16.56 2.86
C GLY A 199 -1.20 16.52 3.04
N GLY A 200 -0.74 16.32 4.27
CA GLY A 200 0.69 16.23 4.60
C GLY A 200 1.05 14.85 5.13
N ARG A 201 2.30 14.68 5.55
CA ARG A 201 2.70 13.54 6.40
C ARG A 201 1.87 13.55 7.70
N PRO A 202 1.47 12.38 8.24
CA PRO A 202 1.77 11.02 7.75
C PRO A 202 0.81 10.50 6.65
N PHE A 203 -0.12 11.31 6.16
CA PHE A 203 -1.24 10.87 5.32
C PHE A 203 -0.92 10.71 3.83
N ILE A 204 0.32 10.89 3.39
CA ILE A 204 0.70 10.78 1.97
C ILE A 204 0.39 9.40 1.39
N GLY A 205 0.60 8.34 2.18
CA GLY A 205 0.21 6.98 1.79
C GLY A 205 -1.30 6.82 1.60
N ALA A 206 -2.10 7.45 2.47
CA ALA A 206 -3.56 7.44 2.39
C ALA A 206 -4.08 8.23 1.18
N LEU A 207 -3.47 9.38 0.87
CA LEU A 207 -3.78 10.14 -0.35
C LEU A 207 -3.50 9.33 -1.62
N ASN A 208 -2.36 8.62 -1.67
CA ASN A 208 -2.03 7.73 -2.78
C ASN A 208 -3.05 6.60 -2.94
N ALA A 209 -3.39 5.92 -1.84
CA ALA A 209 -4.37 4.84 -1.82
C ALA A 209 -5.77 5.32 -2.24
N GLY A 210 -6.22 6.44 -1.69
CA GLY A 210 -7.51 7.07 -2.02
C GLY A 210 -7.58 7.50 -3.48
N ARG A 211 -6.54 8.19 -3.99
CA ARG A 211 -6.43 8.53 -5.41
C ARG A 211 -6.51 7.28 -6.28
N ASN A 212 -5.76 6.23 -5.95
CA ASN A 212 -5.78 4.98 -6.71
C ASN A 212 -7.18 4.36 -6.75
N ALA A 213 -7.88 4.28 -5.61
CA ALA A 213 -9.24 3.75 -5.56
C ALA A 213 -10.22 4.59 -6.40
N MET A 214 -10.11 5.92 -6.35
CA MET A 214 -10.94 6.80 -7.18
C MET A 214 -10.68 6.58 -8.68
N CYS A 215 -9.42 6.55 -9.11
CA CYS A 215 -9.07 6.32 -10.51
C CYS A 215 -9.41 4.90 -10.99
N GLU A 216 -9.09 3.88 -10.20
CA GLU A 216 -9.17 2.48 -10.62
C GLU A 216 -10.57 1.88 -10.46
N ILE A 217 -11.30 2.25 -9.40
CA ILE A 217 -12.61 1.69 -9.10
C ILE A 217 -13.72 2.60 -9.61
N SER A 218 -13.70 3.89 -9.23
CA SER A 218 -14.78 4.82 -9.59
C SER A 218 -14.62 5.41 -11.00
N ARG A 219 -13.46 5.24 -11.63
CA ARG A 219 -13.11 5.80 -12.95
C ARG A 219 -13.12 7.34 -12.99
N ASN A 220 -12.93 7.97 -11.83
CA ASN A 220 -12.79 9.41 -11.71
C ASN A 220 -11.30 9.76 -11.76
N TYR A 221 -10.94 10.68 -12.66
CA TYR A 221 -9.59 11.24 -12.65
C TYR A 221 -9.39 12.09 -11.40
N THR A 222 -8.46 11.67 -10.56
CA THR A 222 -8.15 12.33 -9.29
C THR A 222 -6.65 12.64 -9.21
N GLN A 223 -6.31 13.83 -8.73
CA GLN A 223 -4.94 14.20 -8.35
C GLN A 223 -4.82 14.38 -6.84
N PHE A 224 -3.60 14.36 -6.31
CA PHE A 224 -3.33 14.84 -4.96
C PHE A 224 -2.08 15.69 -4.93
N TYR A 225 -1.99 16.59 -3.94
CA TYR A 225 -0.82 17.39 -3.64
C TYR A 225 -0.48 17.33 -2.16
N ASP A 226 0.81 17.43 -1.83
CA ASP A 226 1.32 17.27 -0.48
C ASP A 226 1.79 18.58 0.18
N PHE A 227 1.44 18.75 1.45
CA PHE A 227 1.99 19.81 2.30
C PHE A 227 3.33 19.38 2.90
N PRO A 228 4.29 20.32 3.06
CA PRO A 228 4.18 21.76 2.81
C PRO A 228 4.49 22.20 1.37
N GLU A 229 4.82 21.30 0.44
CA GLU A 229 5.26 21.65 -0.92
C GLU A 229 4.23 22.49 -1.70
N VAL A 230 2.94 22.24 -1.47
CA VAL A 230 1.83 23.09 -1.96
C VAL A 230 2.06 24.58 -1.68
N ASN A 231 2.62 24.94 -0.52
CA ASN A 231 2.86 26.33 -0.11
C ASN A 231 4.02 26.99 -0.86
N HIS A 232 4.80 26.23 -1.63
CA HIS A 232 5.95 26.74 -2.38
C HIS A 232 5.73 26.71 -3.90
N VAL A 233 4.80 25.88 -4.38
CA VAL A 233 4.60 25.65 -5.81
C VAL A 233 3.17 25.96 -6.23
N LEU A 234 2.20 25.21 -5.70
CA LEU A 234 0.82 25.28 -6.19
C LEU A 234 0.11 26.56 -5.73
N ILE A 235 0.48 27.13 -4.57
CA ILE A 235 -0.12 28.38 -4.07
C ILE A 235 0.04 29.55 -5.05
N GLU A 236 1.13 29.59 -5.82
CA GLU A 236 1.36 30.65 -6.81
C GLU A 236 0.38 30.51 -7.99
N ALA A 237 0.05 29.27 -8.38
CA ALA A 237 -0.91 29.01 -9.44
C ALA A 237 -2.37 29.34 -9.03
N THR A 238 -2.68 29.38 -7.73
CA THR A 238 -4.04 29.70 -7.25
C THR A 238 -4.28 31.21 -7.09
N GLN A 239 -3.24 32.05 -7.15
CA GLN A 239 -3.35 33.51 -6.98
C GLN A 239 -3.94 34.26 -8.19
N MET A 240 -4.43 33.54 -9.22
CA MET A 240 -5.01 34.12 -10.44
C MET A 240 -4.19 35.29 -11.03
N PRO A 241 -2.89 35.10 -11.34
CA PRO A 241 -2.03 36.21 -11.73
C PRO A 241 -2.55 36.88 -13.00
N GLU A 242 -2.97 38.15 -12.87
CA GLU A 242 -3.47 38.98 -13.99
C GLU A 242 -2.48 39.04 -15.17
N LEU A 243 -1.19 38.89 -14.90
CA LEU A 243 -0.13 38.80 -15.91
C LEU A 243 -0.34 37.62 -16.88
N VAL A 244 -0.81 36.47 -16.38
CA VAL A 244 -1.03 35.24 -17.19
C VAL A 244 -2.34 35.35 -17.98
N LYS A 245 -3.36 36.03 -17.44
CA LYS A 245 -4.60 36.29 -18.20
C LYS A 245 -4.35 37.18 -19.42
N ASN A 246 -3.46 38.16 -19.26
CA ASN A 246 -3.13 39.13 -20.30
C ASN A 246 -2.09 38.61 -21.30
N ASN A 247 -1.24 37.66 -20.90
CA ASN A 247 -0.29 36.99 -21.78
C ASN A 247 -0.72 35.55 -22.02
N ARG A 248 -1.41 35.32 -23.15
CA ARG A 248 -1.96 34.00 -23.54
C ARG A 248 -0.91 32.88 -23.68
N TYR A 249 0.37 33.22 -23.58
CA TYR A 249 1.50 32.30 -23.66
C TYR A 249 2.60 32.81 -22.71
N LEU A 250 2.93 32.00 -21.71
CA LEU A 250 4.25 31.92 -21.09
C LEU A 250 4.84 30.57 -21.48
#